data_AF-A0AAX2BDP1-F1
#
_entry.id   AF-A0AAX2BDP1-F1
#
_cell.length_a   1.000
_cell.length_b   1.000
_cell.length_c   1.000
_cell.angle_alpha   90.00
_cell.angle_beta   90.00
_cell.angle_gamma   90.00
#
_symmetry.space_group_name_H-M   'P 1'
#
loop_
_entity.id
_entity.type
_entity.pdbx_description
1 polymer ?
#
loop_
_entity_poly.entity_id
_entity_poly.type
_entity_poly.pdbx_seq_one_letter_code
_entity_poly.pdbx_strand_id
1 'polypeptide(L)'
;MCETIIVIENHMTPSAKYADLLLPETSYLEAEDLVDSSYATGSHNFMIALQKTVTPMWEVRSTYDICADIAGHLGLREQYTEGRTQAQWAEMHYQQIREKRPYLPEWSVAKEMGVVDQRIATDKQSLAFADFRADAVANPLTTPSGKIEIYSQALADLAKAWTLPEGDRIPAVPEFCAVTESHLNKALTAKYPLQLSGFHTKGHTHSTYTNVLMLHEAVPDEVWINPIDASARQLNSGDLVHVFNDRGVVAIPCKVTQRILPGVVAMPQGAWTRLDSNGVDVGGCINTLTSHLPSPLAKGNPQHTNLVEIKRA
;
A
#
# COMPACT_ATOMS: atom_id res chain seq x y z
N MET A 1 18.82 -14.41 -9.97
CA MET A 1 18.71 -14.97 -8.61
C MET A 1 19.25 -13.93 -7.65
N CYS A 2 18.64 -13.77 -6.47
CA CYS A 2 19.19 -12.92 -5.43
C CYS A 2 20.22 -13.72 -4.63
N GLU A 3 21.39 -13.15 -4.34
CA GLU A 3 22.47 -13.84 -3.62
C GLU A 3 22.28 -13.80 -2.10
N THR A 4 21.63 -12.75 -1.58
CA THR A 4 21.34 -12.60 -0.14
C THR A 4 20.13 -11.68 0.05
N ILE A 5 19.20 -12.08 0.91
CA ILE A 5 18.01 -11.33 1.30
C ILE A 5 18.15 -10.90 2.76
N ILE A 6 18.24 -9.60 2.99
CA ILE A 6 18.26 -9.00 4.33
C ILE A 6 16.92 -8.33 4.58
N VAL A 7 16.29 -8.61 5.71
CA VAL A 7 15.02 -7.99 6.12
C VAL A 7 15.21 -7.32 7.48
N ILE A 8 14.81 -6.05 7.58
CA ILE A 8 14.65 -5.32 8.84
C ILE A 8 13.15 -5.22 9.09
N GLU A 9 12.67 -5.76 10.19
CA GLU A 9 11.24 -5.93 10.42
C GLU A 9 10.93 -6.13 11.92
N ASN A 10 9.75 -5.71 12.36
CA ASN A 10 9.32 -5.85 13.76
C ASN A 10 8.38 -7.03 14.01
N HIS A 11 7.94 -7.74 12.97
CA HIS A 11 7.14 -8.97 13.04
C HIS A 11 7.65 -10.09 12.10
N MET A 12 7.33 -11.36 12.39
CA MET A 12 7.64 -12.47 11.47
C MET A 12 6.65 -12.53 10.28
N THR A 13 6.67 -11.51 9.42
CA THR A 13 5.86 -11.40 8.20
C THR A 13 6.22 -12.47 7.17
N PRO A 14 5.38 -12.74 6.16
CA PRO A 14 5.76 -13.64 5.06
C PRO A 14 7.09 -13.25 4.40
N SER A 15 7.36 -11.95 4.23
CA SER A 15 8.64 -11.45 3.70
C SER A 15 9.81 -11.78 4.64
N ALA A 16 9.65 -11.56 5.94
CA ALA A 16 10.68 -11.87 6.94
C ALA A 16 11.07 -13.36 6.94
N LYS A 17 10.12 -14.26 6.65
CA LYS A 17 10.38 -15.72 6.56
C LYS A 17 11.27 -16.13 5.37
N TYR A 18 11.43 -15.26 4.37
CA TYR A 18 12.34 -15.49 3.23
C TYR A 18 13.73 -14.86 3.42
N ALA A 19 13.99 -14.24 4.57
CA ALA A 19 15.28 -13.59 4.82
C ALA A 19 16.40 -14.62 5.09
N ASP A 20 17.58 -14.38 4.52
CA ASP A 20 18.82 -15.05 4.94
C ASP A 20 19.33 -14.44 6.25
N LEU A 21 19.13 -13.13 6.42
CA LEU A 21 19.42 -12.38 7.64
C LEU A 21 18.22 -11.52 8.03
N LEU A 22 17.67 -11.77 9.21
CA LEU A 22 16.57 -11.00 9.79
C LEU A 22 17.10 -10.14 10.95
N LEU A 23 16.87 -8.84 10.88
CA LEU A 23 17.26 -7.87 11.90
C LEU A 23 16.00 -7.31 12.58
N PRO A 24 15.79 -7.58 13.88
CA PRO A 24 14.57 -7.21 14.57
C PRO A 24 14.51 -5.71 14.88
N GLU A 25 13.50 -5.03 14.35
CA GLU A 25 13.29 -3.58 14.51
C GLU A 25 12.40 -3.26 15.73
N THR A 26 12.65 -2.11 16.37
CA THR A 26 11.70 -1.48 17.29
C THR A 26 10.36 -1.14 16.61
N SER A 27 9.26 -1.34 17.30
CA SER A 27 7.96 -0.75 16.97
C SER A 27 7.92 0.76 17.25
N TYR A 28 6.90 1.44 16.72
CA TYR A 28 6.70 2.87 16.97
C TYR A 28 6.45 3.21 18.47
N LEU A 29 6.08 2.23 19.30
CA LEU A 29 5.90 2.40 20.75
C LEU A 29 7.22 2.38 21.53
N GLU A 30 8.29 1.89 20.91
CA GLU A 30 9.63 1.69 21.50
C GLU A 30 10.63 2.76 21.04
N ALA A 31 10.23 3.62 20.10
CA ALA A 31 11.06 4.65 19.47
C ALA A 31 10.58 6.08 19.81
N GLU A 32 11.51 7.04 19.70
CA GLU A 32 11.16 8.46 19.63
C GLU A 32 11.21 8.91 18.18
N ASP A 33 10.25 9.75 17.77
CA ASP A 33 10.20 10.28 16.41
C ASP A 33 9.40 11.59 16.35
N LEU A 34 9.45 12.28 15.21
CA LEU A 34 8.69 13.49 14.95
C LEU A 34 7.81 13.31 13.70
N VAL A 35 6.49 13.39 13.88
CA VAL A 35 5.53 13.24 12.80
C VAL A 35 4.88 14.60 12.51
N ASP A 36 5.21 15.20 11.36
CA ASP A 36 4.51 16.36 10.82
C ASP A 36 3.26 15.94 10.00
N SER A 37 2.48 16.89 9.49
CA SER A 37 1.31 16.65 8.65
C SER A 37 1.66 15.73 7.47
N SER A 38 0.97 14.59 7.36
CA SER A 38 1.10 13.68 6.22
C SER A 38 0.16 14.08 5.08
N TYR A 39 0.63 13.96 3.84
CA TYR A 39 -0.22 14.06 2.64
C TYR A 39 -1.44 13.12 2.71
N ALA A 40 -1.30 11.95 3.34
CA ALA A 40 -2.35 10.94 3.43
C ALA A 40 -3.48 11.32 4.40
N THR A 41 -3.23 12.23 5.34
CA THR A 41 -4.19 12.64 6.35
C THR A 41 -4.86 13.99 6.07
N GLY A 42 -4.47 14.64 4.97
CA GLY A 42 -4.82 16.03 4.70
C GLY A 42 -4.07 17.01 5.61
N SER A 43 -4.41 18.30 5.50
CA SER A 43 -3.84 19.37 6.31
C SER A 43 -4.28 19.24 7.77
N HIS A 44 -3.58 18.40 8.53
CA HIS A 44 -3.70 18.38 9.98
C HIS A 44 -2.96 19.57 10.58
N ASN A 45 -3.64 20.30 11.46
CA ASN A 45 -3.08 21.42 12.20
C ASN A 45 -2.34 20.95 13.45
N PHE A 46 -1.65 19.81 13.39
CA PHE A 46 -0.88 19.33 14.53
C PHE A 46 0.34 18.54 14.09
N MET A 47 1.36 18.55 14.94
CA MET A 47 2.54 17.70 14.89
C MET A 47 2.49 16.74 16.07
N ILE A 48 3.07 15.56 15.92
CA ILE A 48 3.20 14.61 17.02
C ILE A 48 4.68 14.40 17.31
N ALA A 49 5.11 14.76 18.51
CA ALA A 49 6.39 14.33 19.06
C ALA A 49 6.17 12.95 19.71
N LEU A 50 6.50 11.89 18.97
CA LEU A 50 6.36 10.51 19.44
C LEU A 50 7.37 10.24 20.54
N GLN A 51 6.87 9.69 21.64
CA GLN A 51 7.65 9.32 22.81
C GLN A 51 7.62 7.80 22.99
N LYS A 52 8.72 7.27 23.53
CA LYS A 52 8.77 5.86 23.94
C LYS A 52 7.70 5.60 25.00
N THR A 53 6.76 4.73 24.68
CA THR A 53 5.72 4.30 25.62
C THR A 53 6.16 3.06 26.39
N VAL A 54 7.00 2.23 25.77
CA VAL A 54 7.59 1.03 26.40
C VAL A 54 9.09 0.98 26.12
N THR A 55 9.82 0.22 26.95
CA THR A 55 11.23 -0.08 26.67
C THR A 55 11.30 -1.08 25.53
N PRO A 56 12.25 -0.93 24.58
CA PRO A 56 12.51 -1.92 23.54
C PRO A 56 12.53 -3.35 24.10
N MET A 57 11.72 -4.23 23.54
CA MET A 57 11.60 -5.61 23.99
C MET A 57 12.71 -6.48 23.41
N TRP A 58 13.24 -7.40 24.22
CA TRP A 58 14.26 -8.36 23.80
C TRP A 58 15.52 -7.68 23.24
N GLU A 59 15.96 -8.07 22.04
CA GLU A 59 17.15 -7.56 21.36
C GLU A 59 16.79 -6.65 20.17
N VAL A 60 15.56 -6.11 20.13
CA VAL A 60 15.14 -5.22 19.05
C VAL A 60 15.93 -3.91 19.08
N ARG A 61 16.24 -3.37 17.90
CA ARG A 61 16.99 -2.11 17.75
C ARG A 61 16.31 -1.22 16.73
N SER A 62 16.48 0.09 16.85
CA SER A 62 15.96 1.01 15.83
C SER A 62 16.68 0.76 14.49
N THR A 63 15.98 0.95 13.37
CA THR A 63 16.63 0.91 12.05
C THR A 63 17.79 1.91 11.96
N TYR A 64 17.68 3.05 12.66
CA TYR A 64 18.77 4.03 12.76
C TYR A 64 20.03 3.42 13.38
N ASP A 65 19.90 2.76 14.54
CA ASP A 65 21.05 2.17 15.24
C ASP A 65 21.64 0.97 14.47
N ILE A 66 20.78 0.16 13.84
CA ILE A 66 21.20 -0.94 12.96
C ILE A 66 22.04 -0.38 11.80
N CYS A 67 21.53 0.64 11.10
CA CYS A 67 22.23 1.27 9.99
C CYS A 67 23.51 1.99 10.43
N ALA A 68 23.53 2.60 11.62
CA ALA A 68 24.72 3.25 12.16
C ALA A 68 25.86 2.26 12.44
N ASP A 69 25.54 1.04 12.88
CA ASP A 69 26.55 -0.02 13.09
C ASP A 69 27.05 -0.59 11.76
N ILE A 70 26.15 -0.81 10.80
CA ILE A 70 26.52 -1.18 9.42
C ILE A 70 27.46 -0.13 8.83
N ALA A 71 27.12 1.15 8.95
CA ALA A 71 27.99 2.26 8.53
C ALA A 71 29.34 2.23 9.26
N GLY A 72 29.37 1.87 10.55
CA GLY A 72 30.60 1.68 11.31
C GLY A 72 31.51 0.59 10.74
N HIS A 73 30.95 -0.55 10.35
CA HIS A 73 31.71 -1.60 9.68
C HIS A 73 32.27 -1.17 8.32
N LEU A 74 31.66 -0.16 7.69
CA LEU A 74 32.13 0.45 6.44
C LEU A 74 33.08 1.64 6.66
N GLY A 75 33.39 2.02 7.91
CA GLY A 75 34.19 3.20 8.23
C GLY A 75 33.47 4.54 8.01
N LEU A 76 32.13 4.52 7.95
CA LEU A 76 31.27 5.66 7.61
C LEU A 76 30.36 6.12 8.76
N ARG A 77 30.60 5.66 9.99
CA ARG A 77 29.71 5.96 11.13
C ARG A 77 29.57 7.45 11.42
N GLU A 78 30.67 8.20 11.39
CA GLU A 78 30.64 9.63 11.69
C GLU A 78 29.84 10.40 10.63
N GLN A 79 30.00 10.05 9.37
CA GLN A 79 29.26 10.65 8.25
C GLN A 79 27.78 10.28 8.30
N TYR A 80 27.45 9.04 8.68
CA TYR A 80 26.05 8.59 8.80
C TYR A 80 25.34 9.25 9.98
N THR A 81 25.98 9.26 11.15
CA THR A 81 25.36 9.73 12.39
C THR A 81 25.46 11.24 12.58
N GLU A 82 26.47 11.88 11.98
CA GLU A 82 26.91 13.24 12.30
C GLU A 82 27.05 13.49 13.82
N GLY A 83 27.41 12.46 14.58
CA GLY A 83 27.50 12.53 16.04
C GLY A 83 26.15 12.63 16.78
N ARG A 84 25.03 12.39 16.09
CA ARG A 84 23.66 12.43 16.65
C ARG A 84 23.08 11.04 16.85
N THR A 85 22.18 10.93 17.81
CA THR A 85 21.23 9.82 17.99
C THR A 85 19.95 10.09 17.20
N GLN A 86 19.10 9.07 16.99
CA GLN A 86 17.77 9.26 16.36
C GLN A 86 16.94 10.36 17.06
N ALA A 87 16.94 10.39 18.38
CA ALA A 87 16.23 11.42 19.16
C ALA A 87 16.78 12.83 18.90
N GLN A 88 18.11 12.97 18.77
CA GLN A 88 18.74 14.25 18.44
C GLN A 88 18.48 14.68 17.00
N TRP A 89 18.29 13.74 16.07
CA TRP A 89 17.81 14.05 14.72
C TRP A 89 16.39 14.60 14.75
N ALA A 90 15.47 13.98 15.50
CA ALA A 90 14.11 14.47 15.67
C ALA A 90 14.08 15.90 16.26
N GLU A 91 14.89 16.17 17.30
CA GLU A 91 15.04 17.52 17.87
C GLU A 91 15.59 18.52 16.83
N MET A 92 16.63 18.14 16.08
CA MET A 92 17.22 19.02 15.07
C MET A 92 16.19 19.39 13.98
N HIS A 93 15.44 18.40 13.48
CA HIS A 93 14.39 18.64 12.49
C HIS A 93 13.25 19.49 13.04
N TYR A 94 12.86 19.30 14.30
CA TYR A 94 11.90 20.18 14.97
C TYR A 94 12.39 21.64 14.97
N GLN A 95 13.66 21.88 15.30
CA GLN A 95 14.23 23.23 15.29
C GLN A 95 14.23 23.84 13.89
N GLN A 96 14.55 23.08 12.83
CA GLN A 96 14.44 23.55 11.44
C GLN A 96 13.01 23.95 11.06
N ILE A 97 12.00 23.22 11.56
CA ILE A 97 10.59 23.58 11.34
C ILE A 97 10.27 24.87 12.09
N ARG A 98 10.75 25.00 13.33
CA ARG A 98 10.53 26.17 14.18
C ARG A 98 11.18 27.45 13.64
N GLU A 99 12.31 27.37 12.95
CA GLU A 99 12.89 28.52 12.22
C GLU A 99 11.90 29.15 11.24
N LYS A 100 11.06 28.32 10.59
CA LYS A 100 10.01 28.75 9.66
C LYS A 100 8.66 28.99 10.34
N ARG A 101 8.46 28.43 11.53
CA ARG A 101 7.24 28.53 12.34
C ARG A 101 7.58 28.96 13.79
N PRO A 102 8.04 30.21 14.02
CA PRO A 102 8.59 30.62 15.33
C PRO A 102 7.59 30.60 16.49
N TYR A 103 6.29 30.49 16.19
CA TYR A 103 5.23 30.35 17.19
C TYR A 103 5.20 28.97 17.85
N LEU A 104 5.88 27.97 17.27
CA LEU A 104 5.99 26.64 17.87
C LEU A 104 6.79 26.71 19.18
N PRO A 105 6.40 25.92 20.20
CA PRO A 105 7.07 25.93 21.50
C PRO A 105 8.51 25.41 21.39
N GLU A 106 9.31 25.58 22.45
CA GLU A 106 10.64 24.93 22.54
C GLU A 106 10.50 23.40 22.52
N TRP A 107 11.53 22.70 22.04
CA TRP A 107 11.48 21.23 21.87
C TRP A 107 11.11 20.48 23.15
N SER A 108 11.65 20.88 24.31
CA SER A 108 11.33 20.24 25.60
C SER A 108 9.83 20.31 25.92
N VAL A 109 9.19 21.44 25.63
CA VAL A 109 7.76 21.66 25.83
C VAL A 109 6.95 20.89 24.79
N ALA A 110 7.36 20.93 23.52
CA ALA A 110 6.73 20.18 22.43
C ALA A 110 6.72 18.67 22.70
N LYS A 111 7.87 18.14 23.14
CA LYS A 111 8.05 16.74 23.49
C LYS A 111 7.17 16.35 24.67
N GLU A 112 7.10 17.17 25.72
CA GLU A 112 6.21 16.92 26.87
C GLU A 112 4.73 16.93 26.48
N MET A 113 4.30 17.87 25.61
CA MET A 113 2.92 17.94 25.12
C MET A 113 2.51 16.71 24.29
N GLY A 114 3.45 16.13 23.54
CA GLY A 114 3.22 15.01 22.62
C GLY A 114 2.48 15.42 21.35
N VAL A 115 1.36 16.15 21.46
CA VAL A 115 0.61 16.71 20.33
C VAL A 115 0.73 18.23 20.34
N VAL A 116 1.29 18.79 19.26
CA VAL A 116 1.59 20.23 19.13
C VAL A 116 0.69 20.84 18.08
N ASP A 117 -0.14 21.83 18.45
CA ASP A 117 -0.99 22.56 17.50
C ASP A 117 -0.15 23.44 16.56
N GLN A 118 -0.28 23.17 15.26
CA GLN A 118 0.30 23.94 14.18
C GLN A 118 -0.76 24.91 13.67
N ARG A 119 -0.77 26.13 14.23
CA ARG A 119 -1.68 27.20 13.79
C ARG A 119 -1.72 27.29 12.27
N ILE A 120 -2.93 27.35 11.70
CA ILE A 120 -3.14 27.51 10.27
C ILE A 120 -2.43 28.79 9.82
N ALA A 121 -1.45 28.66 8.92
CA ALA A 121 -0.64 29.80 8.48
C ALA A 121 -1.47 30.88 7.76
N THR A 122 -2.55 30.51 7.08
CA THR A 122 -3.50 31.45 6.47
C THR A 122 -4.89 30.82 6.31
N ASP A 123 -5.93 31.59 6.59
CA ASP A 123 -7.33 31.35 6.20
C ASP A 123 -7.56 31.40 4.67
N LYS A 124 -6.53 31.75 3.89
CA LYS A 124 -6.56 31.69 2.42
C LYS A 124 -6.95 30.29 1.97
N GLN A 125 -8.18 30.18 1.50
CA GLN A 125 -8.64 29.04 0.73
C GLN A 125 -7.78 28.95 -0.53
N SER A 126 -6.88 27.96 -0.58
CA SER A 126 -6.24 27.58 -1.83
C SER A 126 -7.27 26.81 -2.64
N LEU A 127 -7.83 27.45 -3.65
CA LEU A 127 -8.71 26.82 -4.62
C LEU A 127 -7.83 26.25 -5.74
N ALA A 128 -7.74 24.92 -5.82
CA ALA A 128 -6.96 24.25 -6.86
C ALA A 128 -7.37 24.75 -8.25
N PHE A 129 -6.37 25.07 -9.08
CA PHE A 129 -6.53 25.60 -10.44
C PHE A 129 -7.26 26.96 -10.57
N ALA A 130 -7.49 27.71 -9.48
CA ALA A 130 -8.16 29.00 -9.57
C ALA A 130 -7.41 30.00 -10.48
N ASP A 131 -6.09 30.10 -10.34
CA ASP A 131 -5.27 31.01 -11.14
C ASP A 131 -5.21 30.59 -12.62
N PHE A 132 -5.07 29.28 -12.89
CA PHE A 132 -5.16 28.74 -14.26
C PHE A 132 -6.53 29.02 -14.90
N ARG A 133 -7.62 28.91 -14.13
CA ARG A 133 -8.97 29.23 -14.61
C ARG A 133 -9.14 30.73 -14.85
N ALA A 134 -8.57 31.58 -14.01
CA ALA A 134 -8.66 33.03 -14.13
C ALA A 134 -7.86 33.54 -15.33
N ASP A 135 -6.64 33.04 -15.52
CA ASP A 135 -5.78 33.35 -16.66
C ASP A 135 -4.80 32.20 -16.95
N ALA A 136 -5.14 31.38 -17.95
CA ALA A 136 -4.34 30.22 -18.36
C ALA A 136 -3.05 30.60 -19.12
N VAL A 137 -2.94 31.83 -19.62
CA VAL A 137 -1.74 32.30 -20.33
C VAL A 137 -0.71 32.77 -19.30
N ALA A 138 -1.15 33.50 -18.29
CA ALA A 138 -0.29 33.94 -17.19
C ALA A 138 0.07 32.78 -16.23
N ASN A 139 -0.82 31.80 -16.07
CA ASN A 139 -0.65 30.68 -15.14
C ASN A 139 -0.78 29.32 -15.84
N PRO A 140 0.07 29.00 -16.83
CA PRO A 140 -0.06 27.77 -17.63
C PRO A 140 0.21 26.52 -16.78
N LEU A 141 -0.36 25.38 -17.20
CA LEU A 141 -0.01 24.07 -16.62
C LEU A 141 1.41 23.64 -17.06
N THR A 142 1.98 22.66 -16.36
CA THR A 142 3.32 22.10 -16.66
C THR A 142 3.37 21.17 -17.88
N THR A 143 2.25 21.01 -18.58
CA THR A 143 2.15 20.28 -19.85
C THR A 143 2.85 21.02 -21.00
N PRO A 144 3.31 20.33 -22.06
CA PRO A 144 3.93 20.98 -23.22
C PRO A 144 3.14 22.14 -23.83
N SER A 145 1.80 22.03 -23.90
CA SER A 145 0.94 23.08 -24.43
C SER A 145 0.54 24.18 -23.43
N GLY A 146 0.92 24.04 -22.15
CA GLY A 146 0.42 24.87 -21.05
C GLY A 146 -1.06 24.65 -20.68
N LYS A 147 -1.73 23.63 -21.24
CA LYS A 147 -3.18 23.36 -21.12
C LYS A 147 -3.47 21.92 -20.73
N ILE A 148 -4.74 21.61 -20.43
CA ILE A 148 -5.19 20.22 -20.32
C ILE A 148 -5.15 19.58 -21.72
N GLU A 149 -4.31 18.56 -21.88
CA GLU A 149 -4.11 17.86 -23.15
C GLU A 149 -5.10 16.69 -23.30
N ILE A 150 -6.20 16.92 -24.02
CA ILE A 150 -7.15 15.84 -24.39
C ILE A 150 -6.47 14.82 -25.31
N TYR A 151 -5.66 15.32 -26.25
CA TYR A 151 -4.73 14.54 -27.05
C TYR A 151 -3.32 14.82 -26.56
N SER A 152 -2.58 13.78 -26.16
CA SER A 152 -1.18 13.89 -25.76
C SER A 152 -0.26 13.46 -26.89
N GLN A 153 0.45 14.44 -27.46
CA GLN A 153 1.49 14.17 -28.47
C GLN A 153 2.61 13.30 -27.89
N ALA A 154 2.99 13.52 -26.63
CA ALA A 154 3.98 12.71 -25.94
C ALA A 154 3.58 11.22 -25.90
N LEU A 155 2.32 10.90 -25.58
CA LEU A 155 1.83 9.51 -25.61
C LEU A 155 1.81 8.93 -27.03
N ALA A 156 1.43 9.74 -28.02
CA ALA A 156 1.45 9.32 -29.42
C ALA A 156 2.87 8.97 -29.91
N ASP A 157 3.87 9.73 -29.47
CA ASP A 157 5.27 9.49 -29.82
C ASP A 157 5.82 8.25 -29.11
N LEU A 158 5.48 8.05 -27.82
CA LEU A 158 5.82 6.82 -27.10
C LEU A 158 5.22 5.58 -27.77
N ALA A 159 3.96 5.65 -28.19
CA ALA A 159 3.28 4.53 -28.86
C ALA A 159 3.96 4.14 -30.19
N LYS A 160 4.61 5.08 -30.88
CA LYS A 160 5.40 4.79 -32.11
C LYS A 160 6.79 4.27 -31.80
N ALA A 161 7.41 4.78 -30.74
CA ALA A 161 8.79 4.46 -30.39
C ALA A 161 8.93 3.12 -29.65
N TRP A 162 7.93 2.74 -28.85
CA TRP A 162 7.99 1.55 -28.01
C TRP A 162 7.49 0.31 -28.73
N THR A 163 8.19 -0.81 -28.54
CA THR A 163 7.66 -2.13 -28.88
C THR A 163 6.80 -2.62 -27.71
N LEU A 164 5.51 -2.80 -27.95
CA LEU A 164 4.56 -3.27 -26.95
C LEU A 164 4.24 -4.76 -27.17
N PRO A 165 3.91 -5.51 -26.11
CA PRO A 165 3.32 -6.84 -26.23
C PRO A 165 2.06 -6.83 -27.12
N GLU A 166 1.73 -7.99 -27.68
CA GLU A 166 0.51 -8.14 -28.47
C GLU A 166 -0.73 -7.79 -27.64
N GLY A 167 -1.59 -6.91 -28.18
CA GLY A 167 -2.81 -6.43 -27.52
C GLY A 167 -2.62 -5.16 -26.67
N ASP A 168 -1.39 -4.83 -26.28
CA ASP A 168 -1.10 -3.64 -25.49
C ASP A 168 -1.10 -2.37 -26.35
N ARG A 169 -1.64 -1.27 -25.79
CA ARG A 169 -1.73 0.03 -26.47
C ARG A 169 -1.47 1.18 -25.51
N ILE A 170 -0.90 2.26 -26.06
CA ILE A 170 -0.74 3.55 -25.38
C ILE A 170 -1.48 4.59 -26.21
N PRO A 171 -2.79 4.81 -25.96
CA PRO A 171 -3.57 5.72 -26.77
C PRO A 171 -3.23 7.18 -26.42
N ALA A 172 -3.22 8.03 -27.44
CA ALA A 172 -2.97 9.46 -27.27
C ALA A 172 -4.19 10.23 -26.72
N VAL A 173 -5.37 9.60 -26.77
CA VAL A 173 -6.64 10.10 -26.22
C VAL A 173 -7.24 9.04 -25.29
N PRO A 174 -8.09 9.40 -24.32
CA PRO A 174 -8.82 8.42 -23.53
C PRO A 174 -9.68 7.52 -24.43
N GLU A 175 -9.45 6.21 -24.37
CA GLU A 175 -10.26 5.20 -25.06
C GLU A 175 -10.39 3.94 -24.22
N PHE A 176 -11.38 3.10 -24.54
CA PHE A 176 -11.54 1.80 -23.91
C PHE A 176 -10.48 0.82 -24.42
N CYS A 177 -9.57 0.43 -23.53
CA CYS A 177 -8.59 -0.63 -23.78
C CYS A 177 -9.05 -1.91 -23.07
N ALA A 178 -9.39 -2.94 -23.85
CA ALA A 178 -9.74 -4.24 -23.29
C ALA A 178 -8.51 -4.87 -22.62
N VAL A 179 -8.69 -5.40 -21.42
CA VAL A 179 -7.65 -6.12 -20.66
C VAL A 179 -7.87 -7.63 -20.74
N THR A 180 -6.79 -8.40 -20.69
CA THR A 180 -6.79 -9.85 -20.88
C THR A 180 -7.71 -10.58 -19.89
N GLU A 181 -7.65 -10.21 -18.60
CA GLU A 181 -8.48 -10.81 -17.54
C GLU A 181 -9.78 -10.04 -17.31
N SER A 182 -10.56 -9.90 -18.39
CA SER A 182 -11.88 -9.26 -18.35
C SER A 182 -12.99 -10.21 -18.80
N HIS A 183 -14.23 -9.84 -18.47
CA HIS A 183 -15.45 -10.51 -18.94
C HIS A 183 -15.59 -10.63 -20.47
N LEU A 184 -14.78 -9.90 -21.25
CA LEU A 184 -14.74 -9.97 -22.72
C LEU A 184 -13.93 -11.17 -23.22
N ASN A 185 -12.99 -11.69 -22.42
CA ASN A 185 -12.17 -12.85 -22.80
C ASN A 185 -12.95 -14.17 -22.58
N LYS A 186 -13.74 -14.56 -23.57
CA LYS A 186 -14.64 -15.73 -23.46
C LYS A 186 -13.92 -17.05 -23.21
N ALA A 187 -12.72 -17.23 -23.75
CA ALA A 187 -11.91 -18.41 -23.51
C ALA A 187 -11.50 -18.51 -22.03
N LEU A 188 -11.03 -17.41 -21.43
CA LEU A 188 -10.61 -17.41 -20.04
C LEU A 188 -11.81 -17.47 -19.08
N THR A 189 -12.91 -16.75 -19.38
CA THR A 189 -14.12 -16.80 -18.55
C THR A 189 -14.83 -18.14 -18.59
N ALA A 190 -14.62 -18.97 -19.62
CA ALA A 190 -15.13 -20.34 -19.64
C ALA A 190 -14.45 -21.22 -18.57
N LYS A 191 -13.22 -20.87 -18.17
CA LYS A 191 -12.45 -21.56 -17.13
C LYS A 191 -12.61 -20.89 -15.76
N TYR A 192 -12.62 -19.56 -15.74
CA TYR A 192 -12.65 -18.72 -14.54
C TYR A 192 -13.71 -17.63 -14.70
N PRO A 193 -14.98 -17.92 -14.39
CA PRO A 193 -16.10 -17.07 -14.75
C PRO A 193 -16.29 -15.84 -13.86
N LEU A 194 -15.60 -15.77 -12.71
CA LEU A 194 -15.80 -14.71 -11.71
C LEU A 194 -14.70 -13.66 -11.80
N GLN A 195 -15.09 -12.38 -11.85
CA GLN A 195 -14.14 -11.26 -11.75
C GLN A 195 -13.82 -11.00 -10.27
N LEU A 196 -12.56 -11.16 -9.87
CA LEU A 196 -12.06 -10.88 -8.53
C LEU A 196 -11.42 -9.50 -8.43
N SER A 197 -11.88 -8.72 -7.45
CA SER A 197 -11.30 -7.43 -7.06
C SER A 197 -10.86 -7.42 -5.59
N GLY A 198 -9.68 -6.86 -5.32
CA GLY A 198 -9.21 -6.60 -3.95
C GLY A 198 -9.81 -5.34 -3.34
N PHE A 199 -9.99 -5.31 -2.03
CA PHE A 199 -10.36 -4.08 -1.29
C PHE A 199 -9.56 -3.93 0.00
N HIS A 200 -9.40 -2.69 0.47
CA HIS A 200 -8.83 -2.41 1.78
C HIS A 200 -9.88 -2.67 2.85
N THR A 201 -9.60 -3.60 3.76
CA THR A 201 -10.51 -3.93 4.86
C THR A 201 -10.36 -2.94 6.01
N LYS A 202 -11.31 -2.99 6.94
CA LYS A 202 -11.28 -2.21 8.20
C LYS A 202 -10.50 -2.93 9.31
N GLY A 203 -10.27 -4.24 9.16
CA GLY A 203 -9.61 -5.07 10.18
C GLY A 203 -8.11 -4.83 10.30
N HIS A 204 -7.47 -4.35 9.24
CA HIS A 204 -6.02 -4.12 9.18
C HIS A 204 -5.66 -3.04 8.17
N THR A 205 -4.45 -2.49 8.28
CA THR A 205 -3.92 -1.49 7.35
C THR A 205 -2.87 -2.17 6.48
N HIS A 206 -3.26 -2.56 5.26
CA HIS A 206 -2.44 -3.47 4.44
C HIS A 206 -2.10 -4.72 5.27
N SER A 207 -0.84 -5.13 5.32
CA SER A 207 -0.40 -6.27 6.12
C SER A 207 -0.19 -5.96 7.61
N THR A 208 -0.30 -4.69 8.03
CA THR A 208 -0.11 -4.30 9.43
C THR A 208 -1.37 -4.60 10.23
N TYR A 209 -1.20 -5.22 11.39
CA TYR A 209 -2.25 -5.66 12.31
C TYR A 209 -3.03 -6.93 11.90
N THR A 210 -2.71 -7.56 10.77
CA THR A 210 -3.37 -8.83 10.37
C THR A 210 -3.14 -9.97 11.37
N ASN A 211 -2.04 -9.91 12.14
CA ASN A 211 -1.72 -10.85 13.21
C ASN A 211 -2.44 -10.56 14.54
N VAL A 212 -3.25 -9.49 14.62
CA VAL A 212 -3.99 -9.14 15.84
C VAL A 212 -5.33 -9.87 15.86
N LEU A 213 -5.42 -10.93 16.66
CA LEU A 213 -6.58 -11.82 16.72
C LEU A 213 -7.91 -11.09 16.97
N MET A 214 -7.95 -10.13 17.91
CA MET A 214 -9.18 -9.40 18.22
C MET A 214 -9.71 -8.59 17.03
N LEU A 215 -8.82 -8.05 16.18
CA LEU A 215 -9.24 -7.32 14.98
C LEU A 215 -9.77 -8.28 13.91
N HIS A 216 -9.14 -9.45 13.76
CA HIS A 216 -9.58 -10.48 12.84
C HIS A 216 -10.93 -11.11 13.28
N GLU A 217 -11.19 -11.24 14.58
CA GLU A 217 -12.50 -11.68 15.09
C GLU A 217 -13.60 -10.63 14.84
N ALA A 218 -13.29 -9.35 15.03
CA ALA A 218 -14.25 -8.26 14.83
C ALA A 218 -14.55 -8.00 13.34
N VAL A 219 -13.54 -8.14 12.47
CA VAL A 219 -13.63 -7.91 11.03
C VAL A 219 -12.91 -9.06 10.31
N PRO A 220 -13.54 -10.23 10.16
CA PRO A 220 -12.92 -11.38 9.53
C PRO A 220 -12.67 -11.14 8.05
N ASP A 221 -11.55 -11.68 7.56
CA ASP A 221 -11.27 -11.72 6.13
C ASP A 221 -12.14 -12.82 5.48
N GLU A 222 -12.99 -12.40 4.55
CA GLU A 222 -13.96 -13.26 3.86
C GLU A 222 -14.00 -12.90 2.37
N VAL A 223 -14.17 -13.88 1.48
CA VAL A 223 -14.48 -13.61 0.07
C VAL A 223 -15.97 -13.31 -0.10
N TRP A 224 -16.30 -12.14 -0.62
CA TRP A 224 -17.67 -11.73 -0.88
C TRP A 224 -18.15 -12.36 -2.18
N ILE A 225 -19.31 -13.00 -2.14
CA ILE A 225 -19.94 -13.63 -3.30
C ILE A 225 -21.43 -13.29 -3.34
N ASN A 226 -21.97 -13.04 -4.53
CA ASN A 226 -23.38 -12.76 -4.71
C ASN A 226 -24.24 -14.03 -4.45
N PRO A 227 -25.46 -13.93 -3.89
CA PRO A 227 -26.36 -15.07 -3.71
C PRO A 227 -26.63 -15.91 -4.95
N ILE A 228 -26.66 -15.31 -6.16
CA ILE A 228 -26.87 -16.04 -7.42
C ILE A 228 -25.69 -16.98 -7.70
N ASP A 229 -24.46 -16.45 -7.60
CA ASP A 229 -23.24 -17.22 -7.84
C ASP A 229 -22.98 -18.26 -6.75
N ALA A 230 -23.30 -17.92 -5.50
CA ALA A 230 -23.21 -18.82 -4.35
C ALA A 230 -24.21 -19.98 -4.48
N SER A 231 -25.46 -19.70 -4.85
CA SER A 231 -26.50 -20.72 -5.05
C SER A 231 -26.12 -21.69 -6.17
N ALA A 232 -25.62 -21.18 -7.31
CA ALA A 232 -25.11 -22.02 -8.40
C ALA A 232 -23.98 -22.96 -7.97
N ARG A 233 -23.24 -22.60 -6.91
CA ARG A 233 -22.13 -23.37 -6.33
C ARG A 233 -22.49 -24.09 -5.03
N GLN A 234 -23.75 -24.04 -4.60
CA GLN A 234 -24.24 -24.61 -3.34
C GLN A 234 -23.43 -24.13 -2.12
N LEU A 235 -23.15 -22.83 -2.05
CA LEU A 235 -22.39 -22.18 -0.97
C LEU A 235 -23.30 -21.36 -0.06
N ASN A 236 -23.03 -21.41 1.23
CA ASN A 236 -23.63 -20.62 2.30
C ASN A 236 -22.56 -19.74 2.95
N SER A 237 -22.97 -18.61 3.55
CA SER A 237 -22.03 -17.77 4.31
C SER A 237 -21.35 -18.56 5.42
N GLY A 238 -20.05 -18.35 5.59
CA GLY A 238 -19.19 -19.07 6.53
C GLY A 238 -18.59 -20.37 5.99
N ASP A 239 -19.03 -20.86 4.83
CA ASP A 239 -18.40 -22.00 4.18
C ASP A 239 -16.95 -21.67 3.83
N LEU A 240 -16.02 -22.57 4.15
CA LEU A 240 -14.66 -22.49 3.66
C LEU A 240 -14.65 -22.82 2.16
N VAL A 241 -14.05 -21.94 1.36
CA VAL A 241 -13.97 -22.09 -0.09
C VAL A 241 -12.54 -21.99 -0.59
N HIS A 242 -12.28 -22.67 -1.70
CA HIS A 242 -11.11 -22.44 -2.53
C HIS A 242 -11.46 -21.41 -3.61
N VAL A 243 -10.80 -20.25 -3.56
CA VAL A 243 -10.76 -19.26 -4.64
C VAL A 243 -9.49 -19.52 -5.44
N PHE A 244 -9.59 -19.76 -6.74
CA PHE A 244 -8.43 -20.24 -7.51
C PHE A 244 -8.42 -19.78 -8.96
N ASN A 245 -7.21 -19.77 -9.52
CA ASN A 245 -6.95 -19.74 -10.95
C ASN A 245 -5.65 -20.52 -11.25
N ASP A 246 -5.06 -20.33 -12.42
CA ASP A 246 -3.82 -21.04 -12.81
C ASP A 246 -2.60 -20.66 -11.96
N ARG A 247 -2.66 -19.56 -11.21
CA ARG A 247 -1.54 -19.06 -10.41
C ARG A 247 -1.50 -19.65 -9.00
N GLY A 248 -2.66 -19.98 -8.44
CA GLY A 248 -2.72 -20.52 -7.09
C GLY A 248 -4.14 -20.73 -6.57
N VAL A 249 -4.21 -21.15 -5.31
CA VAL A 249 -5.44 -21.45 -4.58
C VAL A 249 -5.38 -20.76 -3.22
N VAL A 250 -6.44 -20.05 -2.86
CA VAL A 250 -6.61 -19.42 -1.55
C VAL A 250 -7.79 -20.09 -0.84
N ALA A 251 -7.58 -20.54 0.39
CA ALA A 251 -8.64 -21.03 1.27
C ALA A 251 -9.10 -19.89 2.19
N ILE A 252 -10.37 -19.51 2.10
CA ILE A 252 -10.94 -18.40 2.88
C ILE A 252 -12.45 -18.63 3.10
N PRO A 253 -13.05 -18.20 4.22
CA PRO A 253 -14.50 -18.23 4.39
C PRO A 253 -15.21 -17.36 3.35
N CYS A 254 -16.38 -17.78 2.87
CA CYS A 254 -17.18 -16.94 1.98
C CYS A 254 -18.27 -16.16 2.74
N LYS A 255 -18.54 -14.95 2.28
CA LYS A 255 -19.64 -14.10 2.72
C LYS A 255 -20.64 -13.96 1.58
N VAL A 256 -21.78 -14.64 1.68
CA VAL A 256 -22.87 -14.50 0.71
C VAL A 256 -23.59 -13.17 0.97
N THR A 257 -23.55 -12.25 0.00
CA THR A 257 -24.06 -10.88 0.19
C THR A 257 -24.59 -10.26 -1.11
N GLN A 258 -25.69 -9.50 -1.01
CA GLN A 258 -26.24 -8.73 -2.14
C GLN A 258 -25.45 -7.43 -2.42
N ARG A 259 -24.40 -7.14 -1.65
CA ARG A 259 -23.56 -5.93 -1.80
C ARG A 259 -22.48 -6.06 -2.88
N ILE A 260 -22.50 -7.14 -3.66
CA ILE A 260 -21.60 -7.37 -4.78
C ILE A 260 -22.40 -7.86 -5.99
N LEU A 261 -21.98 -7.48 -7.19
CA LEU A 261 -22.68 -7.84 -8.43
C LEU A 261 -22.57 -9.35 -8.72
N PRO A 262 -23.58 -9.97 -9.36
CA PRO A 262 -23.43 -11.30 -9.92
C PRO A 262 -22.26 -11.37 -10.92
N GLY A 263 -21.51 -12.46 -10.90
CA GLY A 263 -20.28 -12.66 -11.68
C GLY A 263 -19.05 -11.92 -11.13
N VAL A 264 -19.17 -11.24 -9.98
CA VAL A 264 -18.08 -10.50 -9.34
C VAL A 264 -17.89 -11.01 -7.91
N VAL A 265 -16.64 -11.19 -7.52
CA VAL A 265 -16.23 -11.54 -6.16
C VAL A 265 -15.20 -10.54 -5.65
N ALA A 266 -15.15 -10.35 -4.34
CA ALA A 266 -14.23 -9.40 -3.74
C ALA A 266 -13.56 -10.00 -2.50
N MET A 267 -12.28 -9.75 -2.33
CA MET A 267 -11.50 -10.30 -1.21
C MET A 267 -10.63 -9.19 -0.60
N PRO A 268 -10.47 -9.15 0.73
CA PRO A 268 -9.62 -8.14 1.37
C PRO A 268 -8.15 -8.34 0.97
N GLN A 269 -7.43 -7.23 0.79
CA GLN A 269 -5.97 -7.21 0.63
C GLN A 269 -5.28 -7.01 1.97
N GLY A 270 -4.09 -7.58 2.14
CA GLY A 270 -3.24 -7.40 3.33
C GLY A 270 -2.99 -8.66 4.15
N ALA A 271 -3.80 -9.71 3.96
CA ALA A 271 -3.62 -10.96 4.69
C ALA A 271 -2.25 -11.61 4.42
N TRP A 272 -1.62 -12.16 5.47
CA TRP A 272 -0.31 -12.80 5.35
C TRP A 272 -0.42 -14.17 4.70
N THR A 273 0.23 -14.34 3.55
CA THR A 273 0.33 -15.63 2.86
C THR A 273 0.86 -16.71 3.80
N ARG A 274 0.17 -17.85 3.83
CA ARG A 274 0.60 -19.04 4.55
C ARG A 274 0.20 -20.27 3.76
N LEU A 275 1.18 -20.91 3.13
CA LEU A 275 0.95 -22.11 2.34
C LEU A 275 0.88 -23.35 3.24
N ASP A 276 -0.09 -24.23 2.98
CA ASP A 276 -0.15 -25.57 3.55
C ASP A 276 0.79 -26.55 2.79
N SER A 277 0.79 -27.82 3.19
CA SER A 277 1.61 -28.86 2.53
C SER A 277 1.24 -29.14 1.07
N ASN A 278 0.06 -28.71 0.63
CA ASN A 278 -0.42 -28.86 -0.75
C ASN A 278 -0.22 -27.59 -1.59
N GLY A 279 0.39 -26.55 -1.02
CA GLY A 279 0.57 -25.25 -1.67
C GLY A 279 -0.69 -24.37 -1.70
N VAL A 280 -1.71 -24.71 -0.90
CA VAL A 280 -2.91 -23.86 -0.74
C VAL A 280 -2.60 -22.75 0.24
N ASP A 281 -2.90 -21.51 -0.14
CA ASP A 281 -2.78 -20.37 0.76
C ASP A 281 -3.93 -20.32 1.76
N VAL A 282 -3.67 -20.81 2.97
CA VAL A 282 -4.57 -20.78 4.14
C VAL A 282 -4.39 -19.51 4.98
N GLY A 283 -3.67 -18.53 4.44
CA GLY A 283 -3.53 -17.18 4.99
C GLY A 283 -4.54 -16.18 4.43
N GLY A 284 -5.16 -16.47 3.28
CA GLY A 284 -6.15 -15.57 2.67
C GLY A 284 -5.54 -14.47 1.78
N CYS A 285 -4.29 -14.60 1.33
CA CYS A 285 -3.64 -13.53 0.56
C CYS A 285 -4.14 -13.49 -0.88
N ILE A 286 -4.85 -12.42 -1.23
CA ILE A 286 -5.35 -12.20 -2.59
C ILE A 286 -4.26 -12.22 -3.67
N ASN A 287 -3.04 -11.79 -3.34
CA ASN A 287 -1.94 -11.71 -4.30
C ASN A 287 -1.44 -13.09 -4.76
N THR A 288 -1.84 -14.18 -4.10
CA THR A 288 -1.68 -15.55 -4.61
C THR A 288 -2.42 -15.74 -5.95
N LEU A 289 -3.44 -14.93 -6.22
CA LEU A 289 -4.32 -15.02 -7.38
C LEU A 289 -4.08 -13.91 -8.41
N THR A 290 -3.19 -12.94 -8.14
CA THR A 290 -3.05 -11.75 -8.99
C THR A 290 -2.01 -11.91 -10.09
N SER A 291 -2.20 -11.20 -11.20
CA SER A 291 -1.25 -11.18 -12.31
C SER A 291 -0.12 -10.18 -12.07
N HIS A 292 1.08 -10.49 -12.55
CA HIS A 292 2.20 -9.54 -12.57
C HIS A 292 2.33 -8.79 -13.90
N LEU A 293 1.38 -8.94 -14.82
CA LEU A 293 1.42 -8.30 -16.14
C LEU A 293 1.25 -6.78 -16.00
N PRO A 294 2.28 -5.96 -16.23
CA PRO A 294 2.20 -4.53 -15.94
C PRO A 294 1.43 -3.77 -17.03
N SER A 295 0.88 -2.59 -16.69
CA SER A 295 0.24 -1.73 -17.69
C SER A 295 1.24 -1.21 -18.74
N PRO A 296 0.81 -0.98 -20.00
CA PRO A 296 1.74 -0.67 -21.11
C PRO A 296 2.56 0.61 -20.89
N LEU A 297 1.94 1.64 -20.30
CA LEU A 297 2.56 2.94 -20.06
C LEU A 297 3.22 3.03 -18.69
N ALA A 298 2.43 2.92 -17.61
CA ALA A 298 2.87 3.22 -16.25
C ALA A 298 3.68 2.08 -15.60
N LYS A 299 3.70 0.90 -16.23
CA LYS A 299 4.33 -0.31 -15.72
C LYS A 299 3.83 -0.74 -14.32
N GLY A 300 2.62 -0.32 -13.95
CA GLY A 300 1.98 -0.66 -12.68
C GLY A 300 1.31 -2.04 -12.74
N ASN A 301 1.23 -2.71 -11.59
CA ASN A 301 0.63 -4.05 -11.48
C ASN A 301 -0.93 -3.99 -11.37
N PRO A 302 -1.68 -4.78 -12.16
CA PRO A 302 -3.15 -4.85 -12.13
C PRO A 302 -3.67 -5.73 -10.99
N GLN A 303 -3.65 -5.21 -9.76
CA GLN A 303 -4.08 -5.97 -8.57
C GLN A 303 -5.60 -6.22 -8.48
N HIS A 304 -6.42 -5.44 -9.18
CA HIS A 304 -7.90 -5.48 -9.07
C HIS A 304 -8.61 -6.13 -10.26
N THR A 305 -7.88 -6.73 -11.20
CA THR A 305 -8.45 -7.31 -12.41
C THR A 305 -7.96 -8.73 -12.57
N ASN A 306 -8.67 -9.64 -11.90
CA ASN A 306 -8.32 -11.05 -11.89
C ASN A 306 -9.53 -11.90 -12.27
N LEU A 307 -9.34 -12.95 -13.07
CA LEU A 307 -10.38 -13.97 -13.28
C LEU A 307 -10.11 -15.17 -12.39
N VAL A 308 -11.14 -15.64 -11.69
CA VAL A 308 -11.08 -16.78 -10.76
C VAL A 308 -12.32 -17.68 -10.88
N GLU A 309 -12.23 -18.85 -10.27
CA GLU A 309 -13.36 -19.69 -9.90
C GLU A 309 -13.37 -19.91 -8.39
N ILE A 310 -14.55 -20.22 -7.84
CA ILE A 310 -14.76 -20.55 -6.43
C ILE A 310 -15.46 -21.91 -6.33
N LYS A 311 -14.98 -22.76 -5.42
CA LYS A 311 -15.65 -24.01 -5.03
C LYS A 311 -15.52 -24.24 -3.53
N ARG A 312 -16.39 -25.07 -2.96
CA ARG A 312 -16.24 -25.55 -1.57
C ARG A 312 -14.85 -26.19 -1.39
N ALA A 313 -14.19 -25.85 -0.28
CA ALA A 313 -12.86 -26.37 0.03
C ALA A 313 -12.86 -27.88 0.26
#